data_AF-A0A963EF25-F1
#
_entry.id   AF-A0A963EF25-F1
#
_cell.length_a   1.000
_cell.length_b   1.000
_cell.length_c   1.000
_cell.angle_alpha   90.00
_cell.angle_beta   90.00
_cell.angle_gamma   90.00
#
_symmetry.space_group_name_H-M   'P 1'
#
loop_
_entity.id
_entity.type
_entity.pdbx_description
1 polymer ?
#
loop_
_entity_poly.entity_id
_entity_poly.type
_entity_poly.pdbx_seq_one_letter_code
_entity_poly.pdbx_strand_id
1 'polypeptide(L)'
;GTSSRATGPDNTRKAFLGGFHVLKLPVLDKEECSIWPERFSLEMLRRMQEETGPARFQSQMMLEPETLEDCRLDPQKLLVYDGEFEVHRSQGIPELRIAGRRMLGACCWWDPSYGKPAGGDSSVVACVFTDEAGHYWLHDIAYLEFDPALVPEVDEASQLCRLVIEFARKNEQYAITVENNGIGRFLPGILRREADQFGRGWLTVQEHRSSRSKETRILEAFDPVLAAGHLHVHRQVLDTPFLAELSEWTPAGGSADDGLDAVSGCLTMQPLRISRIANPLRKPDWRGAGGGLRVQQEFSVF
;
A
#
# COMPACT_ATOMS: atom_id res chain seq x y z
N GLY A 1 -13.26 -17.47 -58.84
CA GLY A 1 -12.39 -17.91 -57.74
C GLY A 1 -12.02 -16.68 -56.93
N THR A 2 -12.39 -16.60 -55.65
CA THR A 2 -11.55 -17.05 -54.48
C THR A 2 -10.22 -16.28 -54.46
N SER A 3 -9.79 -15.51 -53.44
CA SER A 3 -10.01 -15.51 -51.99
C SER A 3 -9.53 -14.14 -51.45
N SER A 4 -10.31 -13.37 -50.68
CA SER A 4 -10.22 -13.24 -49.21
C SER A 4 -8.80 -13.30 -48.60
N ARG A 5 -8.34 -12.15 -48.05
CA ARG A 5 -7.68 -12.08 -46.74
C ARG A 5 -8.08 -10.77 -46.05
N ALA A 6 -8.62 -10.93 -44.84
CA ALA A 6 -9.07 -9.88 -43.95
C ALA A 6 -7.90 -9.11 -43.32
N THR A 7 -8.05 -7.79 -43.19
CA THR A 7 -7.32 -6.94 -42.24
C THR A 7 -8.37 -6.29 -41.34
N GLY A 8 -8.24 -6.50 -40.03
CA GLY A 8 -9.20 -6.11 -39.01
C GLY A 8 -9.39 -4.59 -38.87
N PRO A 9 -10.33 -4.15 -38.02
CA PRO A 9 -10.65 -2.75 -37.85
C PRO A 9 -9.44 -1.98 -37.30
N ASP A 10 -9.09 -0.93 -38.03
CA ASP A 10 -8.08 0.08 -37.76
C ASP A 10 -8.32 0.71 -36.37
N ASN A 11 -7.53 0.29 -35.37
CA ASN A 11 -7.56 0.83 -34.02
C ASN A 11 -6.67 2.08 -33.93
N THR A 12 -7.01 3.13 -34.65
CA THR A 12 -6.43 4.46 -34.48
C THR A 12 -7.29 5.28 -33.50
N ARG A 13 -7.38 4.81 -32.25
CA ARG A 13 -7.81 5.67 -31.14
C ARG A 13 -6.71 6.69 -30.90
N LYS A 14 -6.85 7.88 -31.49
CA LYS A 14 -6.10 9.08 -31.06
C LYS A 14 -6.22 9.20 -29.55
N ALA A 15 -5.09 9.35 -28.85
CA ALA A 15 -5.08 9.60 -27.42
C ALA A 15 -6.06 10.75 -27.12
N PHE A 16 -6.95 10.57 -26.15
CA PHE A 16 -8.02 11.52 -25.81
C PHE A 16 -7.50 12.95 -25.57
N LEU A 17 -6.23 13.09 -25.19
CA LEU A 17 -5.53 14.36 -24.95
C LEU A 17 -4.56 14.78 -26.07
N GLY A 18 -4.58 14.14 -27.23
CA GLY A 18 -3.71 14.43 -28.38
C GLY A 18 -4.06 15.78 -29.03
N GLY A 19 -3.67 16.88 -28.37
CA GLY A 19 -3.93 18.26 -28.80
C GLY A 19 -4.26 19.23 -27.66
N PHE A 20 -4.36 18.76 -26.41
CA PHE A 20 -4.59 19.64 -25.26
C PHE A 20 -3.27 20.17 -24.71
N HIS A 21 -3.21 21.48 -24.47
CA HIS A 21 -2.12 22.12 -23.74
C HIS A 21 -2.45 22.13 -22.24
N VAL A 22 -1.53 21.63 -21.42
CA VAL A 22 -1.65 21.73 -19.96
C VAL A 22 -1.52 23.20 -19.58
N LEU A 23 -2.57 23.76 -18.98
CA LEU A 23 -2.53 25.10 -18.40
C LEU A 23 -2.06 24.98 -16.95
N LYS A 24 -0.84 25.42 -16.68
CA LYS A 24 -0.31 25.56 -15.31
C LYS A 24 -0.49 27.01 -14.88
N LEU A 25 -1.23 27.24 -13.79
CA LEU A 25 -1.41 28.55 -13.18
C LEU A 25 -0.80 28.51 -11.78
N PRO A 26 0.47 28.92 -11.61
CA PRO A 26 1.07 29.09 -10.28
C PRO A 26 0.25 30.05 -9.43
N VAL A 27 0.34 29.93 -8.10
CA VAL A 27 -0.37 30.83 -7.19
C VAL A 27 0.17 32.27 -7.23
N LEU A 28 1.46 32.43 -7.55
CA LEU A 28 2.10 33.74 -7.80
C LEU A 28 2.39 33.92 -9.30
N ASP A 29 2.22 35.14 -9.79
CA ASP A 29 2.68 35.53 -11.12
C ASP A 29 4.18 35.91 -11.15
N LYS A 30 4.65 36.40 -12.30
CA LYS A 30 6.05 36.79 -12.51
C LYS A 30 6.47 38.02 -11.70
N GLU A 31 5.51 38.80 -11.21
CA GLU A 31 5.73 39.96 -10.35
C GLU A 31 5.56 39.61 -8.85
N GLU A 32 5.55 38.30 -8.51
CA GLU A 32 5.32 37.78 -7.16
C GLU A 32 3.98 38.23 -6.55
N CYS A 33 2.98 38.51 -7.40
CA CYS A 33 1.64 38.85 -6.98
C CYS A 33 0.74 37.61 -7.02
N SER A 34 -0.14 37.47 -6.03
CA SER A 34 -1.08 36.35 -5.98
C SER A 34 -2.11 36.46 -7.10
N ILE A 35 -2.27 35.39 -7.89
CA ILE A 35 -3.27 35.30 -8.97
C ILE A 35 -4.70 35.20 -8.39
N TRP A 36 -4.83 34.73 -7.15
CA TRP A 36 -6.11 34.65 -6.43
C TRP A 36 -5.99 35.33 -5.06
N PRO A 37 -5.91 36.68 -5.02
CA PRO A 37 -5.67 37.42 -3.80
C PRO A 37 -6.79 37.26 -2.76
N GLU A 38 -8.01 36.90 -3.20
CA GLU A 38 -9.16 36.65 -2.31
C GLU A 38 -9.04 35.31 -1.56
N ARG A 39 -8.23 34.37 -2.05
CA ARG A 39 -7.99 33.06 -1.43
C ARG A 39 -6.60 32.92 -0.82
N PHE A 40 -5.60 33.50 -1.48
CA PHE A 40 -4.20 33.43 -1.11
C PHE A 40 -3.64 34.85 -1.01
N SER A 41 -3.68 35.43 0.19
CA SER A 41 -3.00 36.70 0.43
C SER A 41 -1.48 36.50 0.42
N LEU A 42 -0.73 37.54 0.08
CA LEU A 42 0.74 37.47 0.07
C LEU A 42 1.33 37.13 1.45
N GLU A 43 0.69 37.58 2.52
CA GLU A 43 1.09 37.25 3.90
C GLU A 43 0.87 35.76 4.21
N MET A 44 -0.25 35.19 3.75
CA MET A 44 -0.54 33.77 3.88
C MET A 44 0.43 32.91 3.06
N LEU A 45 0.77 33.33 1.84
CA LEU A 45 1.71 32.61 0.99
C LEU A 45 3.13 32.63 1.55
N ARG A 46 3.60 33.76 2.10
CA ARG A 46 4.90 33.83 2.79
C ARG A 46 4.94 32.90 3.99
N ARG A 47 3.87 32.90 4.80
CA ARG A 47 3.76 32.01 5.95
C ARG A 47 3.75 30.53 5.52
N MET A 48 3.02 30.18 4.46
CA MET A 48 3.07 28.83 3.88
C MET A 48 4.48 28.48 3.42
N GLN A 49 5.16 29.37 2.70
CA GLN A 49 6.53 29.14 2.22
C GLN A 49 7.53 28.94 3.38
N GLU A 50 7.36 29.66 4.49
CA GLU A 50 8.15 29.48 5.72
C GLU A 50 7.82 28.15 6.44
N GLU A 51 6.55 27.74 6.47
CA GLU A 51 6.09 26.52 7.15
C GLU A 51 6.39 25.24 6.33
N THR A 52 6.21 25.26 5.01
CA THR A 52 6.43 24.10 4.12
C THR A 52 7.85 24.02 3.57
N GLY A 53 8.57 25.13 3.56
CA GLY A 53 9.88 25.26 2.92
C GLY A 53 9.78 25.59 1.41
N PRO A 54 10.85 26.15 0.82
CA PRO A 54 10.83 26.70 -0.54
C PRO A 54 10.63 25.63 -1.63
N ALA A 55 11.21 24.44 -1.46
CA ALA A 55 11.09 23.31 -2.37
C ALA A 55 9.62 22.84 -2.54
N ARG A 56 8.98 22.46 -1.43
CA ARG A 56 7.56 22.09 -1.39
C ARG A 56 6.62 23.19 -1.86
N PHE A 57 6.92 24.45 -1.52
CA PHE A 57 6.13 25.58 -2.00
C PHE A 57 6.24 25.72 -3.53
N GLN A 58 7.42 25.53 -4.12
CA GLN A 58 7.60 25.59 -5.57
C GLN A 58 6.84 24.48 -6.30
N SER A 59 6.95 23.23 -5.81
CA SER A 59 6.26 22.09 -6.40
C SER A 59 4.72 22.20 -6.30
N GLN A 60 4.21 22.56 -5.12
CA GLN A 60 2.77 22.53 -4.84
C GLN A 60 2.04 23.82 -5.25
N MET A 61 2.66 24.98 -5.03
CA MET A 61 2.00 26.28 -5.21
C MET A 61 2.41 26.95 -6.52
N MET A 62 3.67 26.80 -6.94
CA MET A 62 4.16 27.39 -8.19
C MET A 62 4.08 26.41 -9.37
N LEU A 63 3.74 25.14 -9.13
CA LEU A 63 3.61 24.10 -10.17
C LEU A 63 4.88 23.96 -11.03
N GLU A 64 6.00 24.46 -10.49
CA GLU A 64 7.32 24.30 -11.06
C GLU A 64 7.77 22.90 -10.67
N PRO A 65 7.99 22.00 -11.64
CA PRO A 65 8.60 20.73 -11.31
C PRO A 65 9.96 21.04 -10.68
N GLU A 66 10.18 20.55 -9.47
CA GLU A 66 11.55 20.34 -9.02
C GLU A 66 12.26 19.59 -10.14
N THR A 67 13.45 20.04 -10.50
CA THR A 67 14.25 19.42 -11.54
C THR A 67 14.26 17.91 -11.31
N LEU A 68 13.79 17.13 -12.29
CA LEU A 68 13.73 15.66 -12.24
C LEU A 68 15.09 15.03 -11.85
N GLU A 69 16.17 15.80 -11.96
CA GLU A 69 17.52 15.45 -11.51
C GLU A 69 17.69 15.39 -9.98
N ASP A 70 16.87 16.09 -9.20
CA ASP A 70 16.97 16.11 -7.73
C ASP A 70 16.15 14.99 -7.07
N CYS A 71 15.06 14.54 -7.70
CA CYS A 71 14.21 13.45 -7.22
C CYS A 71 14.87 12.08 -7.47
N ARG A 72 15.04 11.26 -6.43
CA ARG A 72 15.76 9.98 -6.59
C ARG A 72 14.92 8.84 -7.17
N LEU A 73 13.61 8.87 -6.95
CA LEU A 73 12.65 7.90 -7.47
C LEU A 73 11.80 8.58 -8.54
N ASP A 74 11.53 7.86 -9.64
CA ASP A 74 10.80 8.42 -10.79
C ASP A 74 9.33 7.93 -10.79
N PRO A 75 8.36 8.80 -10.46
CA PRO A 75 6.94 8.44 -10.45
C PRO A 75 6.40 8.06 -11.83
N GLN A 76 7.05 8.47 -12.93
CA GLN A 76 6.60 8.13 -14.28
C GLN A 76 6.80 6.65 -14.62
N LYS A 77 7.60 5.93 -13.81
CA LYS A 77 7.81 4.48 -13.93
C LYS A 77 6.71 3.65 -13.27
N LEU A 78 5.75 4.28 -12.58
CA LEU A 78 4.60 3.60 -12.01
C LEU A 78 3.60 3.19 -13.08
N LEU A 79 3.08 1.96 -12.98
CA LEU A 79 2.01 1.46 -13.84
C LEU A 79 0.66 1.58 -13.14
N VAL A 80 -0.11 2.62 -13.47
CA VAL A 80 -1.38 2.89 -12.80
C VAL A 80 -2.49 1.96 -13.27
N TYR A 81 -3.26 1.39 -12.35
CA TYR A 81 -4.46 0.61 -12.62
C TYR A 81 -5.63 1.02 -11.72
N ASP A 82 -6.86 0.67 -12.10
CA ASP A 82 -8.12 1.04 -11.44
C ASP A 82 -9.03 -0.17 -11.13
N GLY A 83 -8.54 -1.38 -11.38
CA GLY A 83 -9.28 -2.61 -11.11
C GLY A 83 -9.18 -3.03 -9.64
N GLU A 84 -10.34 -3.29 -9.03
CA GLU A 84 -10.44 -3.92 -7.71
C GLU A 84 -9.98 -5.39 -7.73
N PHE A 85 -9.73 -5.99 -6.56
CA PHE A 85 -9.46 -7.41 -6.48
C PHE A 85 -10.75 -8.24 -6.59
N GLU A 86 -10.66 -9.35 -7.31
CA GLU A 86 -11.72 -10.34 -7.45
C GLU A 86 -11.28 -11.64 -6.75
N VAL A 87 -12.05 -12.07 -5.75
CA VAL A 87 -11.83 -13.37 -5.09
C VAL A 87 -12.68 -14.43 -5.77
N HIS A 88 -12.05 -15.27 -6.57
CA HIS A 88 -12.65 -16.45 -7.19
C HIS A 88 -12.42 -17.67 -6.31
N ARG A 89 -13.34 -18.64 -6.33
CA ARG A 89 -13.13 -19.94 -5.69
C ARG A 89 -13.16 -21.03 -6.76
N SER A 90 -11.99 -21.51 -7.17
CA SER A 90 -11.86 -22.62 -8.10
C SER A 90 -11.52 -23.89 -7.33
N GLN A 91 -12.37 -24.92 -7.42
CA GLN A 91 -12.19 -26.20 -6.72
C GLN A 91 -11.98 -26.07 -5.19
N GLY A 92 -12.55 -25.03 -4.57
CA GLY A 92 -12.41 -24.76 -3.13
C GLY A 92 -11.13 -24.02 -2.75
N ILE A 93 -10.22 -23.75 -3.69
CA ILE A 93 -9.04 -22.92 -3.49
C ILE A 93 -9.40 -21.48 -3.89
N PRO A 94 -9.27 -20.50 -2.98
CA PRO A 94 -9.46 -19.12 -3.34
C PRO A 94 -8.30 -18.65 -4.22
N GLU A 95 -8.67 -17.93 -5.27
CA GLU A 95 -7.81 -17.32 -6.25
C GLU A 95 -8.11 -15.83 -6.26
N LEU A 96 -7.12 -15.01 -5.91
CA LEU A 96 -7.24 -13.57 -5.95
C LEU A 96 -6.72 -13.08 -7.29
N ARG A 97 -7.51 -12.26 -7.98
CA ARG A 97 -7.13 -11.63 -9.25
C ARG A 97 -7.24 -10.12 -9.15
N ILE A 98 -6.29 -9.40 -9.75
CA ILE A 98 -6.33 -7.93 -9.89
C ILE A 98 -6.16 -7.62 -11.37
N ALA A 99 -7.05 -6.78 -11.93
CA ALA A 99 -7.05 -6.43 -13.35
C ALA A 99 -6.94 -7.67 -14.28
N GLY A 100 -7.60 -8.77 -13.91
CA GLY A 100 -7.57 -10.04 -14.64
C GLY A 100 -6.31 -10.89 -14.47
N ARG A 101 -5.30 -10.44 -13.72
CA ARG A 101 -4.08 -11.22 -13.42
C ARG A 101 -4.19 -11.95 -12.10
N ARG A 102 -3.66 -13.17 -12.04
CA ARG A 102 -3.65 -13.97 -10.81
C ARG A 102 -2.55 -13.50 -9.86
N MET A 103 -2.92 -13.21 -8.63
CA MET A 103 -1.97 -12.92 -7.56
C MET A 103 -1.52 -14.22 -6.90
N LEU A 104 -0.20 -14.40 -6.77
CA LEU A 104 0.40 -15.56 -6.12
C LEU A 104 0.71 -15.29 -4.65
N GLY A 105 1.02 -14.04 -4.32
CA GLY A 105 1.46 -13.65 -3.00
C GLY A 105 0.90 -12.30 -2.56
N ALA A 106 0.86 -12.10 -1.25
CA ALA A 106 0.46 -10.87 -0.61
C ALA A 106 1.43 -10.53 0.52
N CYS A 107 1.73 -9.24 0.65
CA CYS A 107 2.47 -8.63 1.74
C CYS A 107 1.62 -7.50 2.31
N CYS A 108 1.47 -7.46 3.62
CA CYS A 108 0.92 -6.32 4.35
C CYS A 108 1.96 -5.88 5.38
N TRP A 109 2.31 -4.60 5.37
CA TRP A 109 3.32 -4.03 6.24
C TRP A 109 2.74 -2.84 6.98
N TRP A 110 2.98 -2.79 8.28
CA TRP A 110 2.69 -1.64 9.13
C TRP A 110 3.99 -1.08 9.71
N ASP A 111 4.28 0.17 9.37
CA ASP A 111 5.32 0.98 9.99
C ASP A 111 4.66 1.89 11.06
N PRO A 112 4.76 1.53 12.36
CA PRO A 112 4.01 2.20 13.39
C PRO A 112 4.71 3.47 13.89
N SER A 113 3.92 4.54 14.00
CA SER A 113 4.28 5.76 14.72
C SER A 113 3.16 6.20 15.66
N TYR A 114 3.52 6.90 16.73
CA TYR A 114 2.58 7.58 17.64
C TYR A 114 2.54 9.10 17.38
N GLY A 115 2.96 9.54 16.19
CA GLY A 115 2.99 10.95 15.80
C GLY A 115 1.72 11.70 16.23
N LYS A 116 1.87 12.98 16.58
CA LYS A 116 0.70 13.78 16.94
C LYS A 116 -0.18 13.93 15.70
N PRO A 117 -1.51 13.91 15.81
CA PRO A 117 -2.38 14.33 14.72
C PRO A 117 -1.93 15.73 14.25
N ALA A 118 -1.66 15.87 12.97
CA ALA A 118 -1.08 17.06 12.33
C ALA A 118 0.39 17.43 12.68
N GLY A 119 1.23 16.49 13.12
CA GLY A 119 2.68 16.70 13.20
C GLY A 119 3.52 15.53 13.71
N GLY A 120 4.57 15.16 12.96
CA GLY A 120 5.49 14.06 13.25
C GLY A 120 5.40 12.93 12.23
N ASP A 121 6.16 11.85 12.44
CA ASP A 121 6.17 10.67 11.56
C ASP A 121 4.78 10.01 11.53
N SER A 122 4.30 9.65 10.35
CA SER A 122 3.00 9.03 10.15
C SER A 122 3.03 7.54 10.46
N SER A 123 1.93 7.00 10.99
CA SER A 123 1.75 5.55 11.13
C SER A 123 1.17 5.02 9.82
N VAL A 124 1.92 4.21 9.06
CA VAL A 124 1.50 3.85 7.69
C VAL A 124 1.37 2.34 7.53
N VAL A 125 0.24 1.91 6.96
CA VAL A 125 0.01 0.51 6.57
C VAL A 125 -0.15 0.41 5.06
N ALA A 126 0.54 -0.53 4.44
CA ALA A 126 0.50 -0.76 3.00
C ALA A 126 0.25 -2.23 2.68
N CYS A 127 -0.39 -2.51 1.55
CA CYS A 127 -0.50 -3.86 1.01
C CYS A 127 -0.02 -3.94 -0.45
N VAL A 128 0.81 -4.93 -0.72
CA VAL A 128 1.37 -5.21 -2.04
C VAL A 128 1.13 -6.67 -2.39
N PHE A 129 0.61 -6.92 -3.59
CA PHE A 129 0.49 -8.26 -4.15
C PHE A 129 1.61 -8.54 -5.14
N THR A 130 1.89 -9.82 -5.36
CA THR A 130 2.82 -10.28 -6.40
C THR A 130 2.08 -11.19 -7.38
N ASP A 131 2.17 -10.89 -8.67
CA ASP A 131 1.55 -11.71 -9.72
C ASP A 131 2.45 -12.88 -10.17
N GLU A 132 1.95 -13.70 -11.07
CA GLU A 132 2.68 -14.84 -11.62
C GLU A 132 3.88 -14.47 -12.52
N ALA A 133 3.91 -13.23 -13.03
CA ALA A 133 5.02 -12.69 -13.82
C ALA A 133 6.10 -12.03 -12.93
N GLY A 134 5.90 -11.98 -11.61
CA GLY A 134 6.80 -11.34 -10.68
C GLY A 134 6.64 -9.81 -10.63
N HIS A 135 5.52 -9.27 -11.10
CA HIS A 135 5.19 -7.86 -10.93
C HIS A 135 4.64 -7.61 -9.53
N TYR A 136 4.87 -6.40 -9.02
CA TYR A 136 4.36 -5.94 -7.74
C TYR A 136 3.15 -5.04 -7.95
N TRP A 137 2.14 -5.18 -7.09
CA TRP A 137 0.87 -4.49 -7.19
C TRP A 137 0.58 -3.81 -5.85
N LEU A 138 1.02 -2.56 -5.69
CA LEU A 138 0.65 -1.71 -4.55
C LEU A 138 -0.84 -1.40 -4.67
N HIS A 139 -1.64 -2.04 -3.82
CA HIS A 139 -3.09 -2.03 -3.95
C HIS A 139 -3.75 -0.99 -3.07
N ASP A 140 -3.31 -0.88 -1.82
CA ASP A 140 -3.83 0.10 -0.88
C ASP A 140 -2.73 0.55 0.08
N ILE A 141 -2.83 1.79 0.54
CA ILE A 141 -1.98 2.40 1.55
C ILE A 141 -2.84 3.33 2.41
N ALA A 142 -2.64 3.30 3.72
CA ALA A 142 -3.37 4.14 4.65
C ALA A 142 -2.42 4.79 5.65
N TYR A 143 -2.57 6.10 5.80
CA TYR A 143 -1.91 6.94 6.79
C TYR A 143 -2.86 7.03 7.98
N LEU A 144 -2.46 6.41 9.09
CA LEU A 144 -3.31 6.15 10.24
C LEU A 144 -3.13 7.22 11.29
N GLU A 145 -4.25 7.73 11.78
CA GLU A 145 -4.32 8.65 12.92
C GLU A 145 -5.27 8.09 13.97
N PHE A 146 -4.92 8.24 15.25
CA PHE A 146 -5.85 7.98 16.34
C PHE A 146 -6.64 9.24 16.65
N ASP A 147 -7.81 9.09 17.29
CA ASP A 147 -8.60 10.22 17.76
C ASP A 147 -8.20 10.60 19.19
N PRO A 148 -7.63 11.80 19.43
CA PRO A 148 -7.28 12.28 20.77
C PRO A 148 -8.46 12.31 21.75
N ALA A 149 -9.69 12.50 21.25
CA ALA A 149 -10.89 12.54 22.09
C ALA A 149 -11.24 11.16 22.67
N LEU A 150 -10.84 10.08 22.01
CA LEU A 150 -11.11 8.71 22.43
C LEU A 150 -10.03 8.12 23.36
N VAL A 151 -8.87 8.78 23.49
CA VAL A 151 -7.74 8.34 24.34
C VAL A 151 -8.12 8.02 25.79
N PRO A 152 -9.03 8.77 26.45
CA PRO A 152 -9.46 8.43 27.82
C PRO A 152 -10.16 7.07 27.95
N GLU A 153 -10.75 6.55 26.87
CA GLU A 153 -11.50 5.29 26.84
C GLU A 153 -10.72 4.15 26.17
N VAL A 154 -10.00 4.47 25.09
CA VAL A 154 -9.24 3.53 24.28
C VAL A 154 -7.89 4.15 23.98
N ASP A 155 -6.82 3.51 24.46
CA ASP A 155 -5.45 3.96 24.21
C ASP A 155 -5.12 4.03 22.72
N GLU A 156 -4.19 4.90 22.36
CA GLU A 156 -3.77 5.21 20.99
C GLU A 156 -3.36 3.94 20.23
N ALA A 157 -2.65 3.02 20.89
CA ALA A 157 -2.17 1.79 20.28
C ALA A 157 -3.31 0.85 19.91
N SER A 158 -4.30 0.71 20.80
CA SER A 158 -5.51 -0.06 20.55
C SER A 158 -6.35 0.55 19.42
N GLN A 159 -6.45 1.88 19.33
CA GLN A 159 -7.13 2.55 18.20
C GLN A 159 -6.44 2.24 16.87
N LEU A 160 -5.11 2.45 16.78
CA LEU A 160 -4.34 2.16 15.56
C LEU A 160 -4.43 0.68 15.17
N CYS A 161 -4.34 -0.24 16.14
CA CYS A 161 -4.48 -1.67 15.87
C CYS A 161 -5.85 -2.02 15.25
N ARG A 162 -6.93 -1.36 15.68
CA ARG A 162 -8.26 -1.56 15.08
C ARG A 162 -8.32 -1.07 13.64
N LEU A 163 -7.77 0.11 13.35
CA LEU A 163 -7.67 0.64 11.99
C LEU A 163 -6.85 -0.28 11.08
N VAL A 164 -5.73 -0.82 11.58
CA VAL A 164 -4.91 -1.81 10.86
C VAL A 164 -5.69 -3.09 10.56
N ILE A 165 -6.49 -3.58 11.52
CA ILE A 165 -7.33 -4.76 11.31
C ILE A 165 -8.40 -4.47 10.25
N GLU A 166 -9.05 -3.31 10.29
CA GLU A 166 -10.02 -2.90 9.27
C GLU A 166 -9.37 -2.82 7.88
N PHE A 167 -8.18 -2.23 7.79
CA PHE A 167 -7.39 -2.19 6.56
C PHE A 167 -7.05 -3.60 6.05
N ALA A 168 -6.59 -4.49 6.92
CA ALA A 168 -6.26 -5.87 6.57
C ALA A 168 -7.49 -6.63 6.06
N ARG A 169 -8.65 -6.44 6.71
CA ARG A 169 -9.92 -7.04 6.28
C ARG A 169 -10.38 -6.52 4.92
N LYS A 170 -10.35 -5.21 4.73
CA LYS A 170 -10.73 -4.56 3.46
C LYS A 170 -9.91 -5.10 2.29
N ASN A 171 -8.62 -5.37 2.53
CA ASN A 171 -7.66 -5.75 1.50
C ASN A 171 -7.35 -7.26 1.47
N GLU A 172 -8.19 -8.11 2.09
CA GLU A 172 -8.01 -9.57 2.13
C GLU A 172 -6.61 -10.01 2.60
N GLN A 173 -6.05 -9.27 3.56
CA GLN A 173 -4.77 -9.57 4.19
C GLN A 173 -4.98 -10.39 5.47
N TYR A 174 -4.36 -11.56 5.51
CA TYR A 174 -4.45 -12.51 6.64
C TYR A 174 -3.13 -12.68 7.35
N ALA A 175 -2.14 -11.89 6.95
CA ALA A 175 -0.89 -11.76 7.66
C ALA A 175 -0.42 -10.33 7.52
N ILE A 176 0.24 -9.83 8.55
CA ILE A 176 0.80 -8.49 8.58
C ILE A 176 2.14 -8.52 9.29
N THR A 177 3.10 -7.80 8.74
CA THR A 177 4.40 -7.57 9.33
C THR A 177 4.40 -6.20 10.00
N VAL A 178 4.81 -6.16 11.26
CA VAL A 178 4.90 -4.92 12.05
C VAL A 178 6.36 -4.60 12.27
N GLU A 179 6.79 -3.41 11.86
CA GLU A 179 8.14 -2.92 12.14
C GLU A 179 8.30 -2.61 13.64
N ASN A 180 9.29 -3.23 14.27
CA ASN A 180 9.51 -3.23 15.71
C ASN A 180 10.75 -2.39 16.07
N ASN A 181 10.72 -1.12 15.66
CA ASN A 181 11.67 -0.09 16.07
C ASN A 181 11.03 0.79 17.14
N GLY A 182 11.60 0.83 18.35
CA GLY A 182 11.10 1.68 19.44
C GLY A 182 9.79 1.21 20.08
N ILE A 183 8.76 2.07 20.05
CA ILE A 183 7.49 1.91 20.80
C ILE A 183 6.66 0.71 20.27
N GLY A 184 6.97 0.21 19.06
CA GLY A 184 6.34 -0.94 18.44
C GLY A 184 6.49 -2.29 19.17
N ARG A 185 7.26 -2.39 20.25
CA ARG A 185 7.50 -3.66 20.96
C ARG A 185 6.25 -4.33 21.50
N PHE A 186 5.21 -3.55 21.85
CA PHE A 186 3.97 -4.07 22.44
C PHE A 186 2.83 -4.18 21.43
N LEU A 187 2.94 -3.53 20.26
CA LEU A 187 1.91 -3.50 19.22
C LEU A 187 1.55 -4.90 18.69
N PRO A 188 2.51 -5.80 18.42
CA PRO A 188 2.17 -7.15 17.96
C PRO A 188 1.26 -7.91 18.94
N GLY A 189 1.42 -7.70 20.25
CA GLY A 189 0.57 -8.33 21.27
C GLY A 189 -0.85 -7.75 21.29
N ILE A 190 -0.97 -6.42 21.19
CA ILE A 190 -2.25 -5.71 21.11
C ILE A 190 -2.99 -6.11 19.82
N LEU A 191 -2.30 -6.08 18.69
CA LEU A 191 -2.86 -6.41 17.38
C LEU A 191 -3.40 -7.84 17.33
N ARG A 192 -2.65 -8.83 17.86
CA ARG A 192 -3.12 -10.22 17.97
C ARG A 192 -4.40 -10.32 18.81
N ARG A 193 -4.43 -9.64 19.97
CA ARG A 193 -5.59 -9.64 20.88
C ARG A 193 -6.83 -8.99 20.24
N GLU A 194 -6.67 -7.85 19.57
CA GLU A 194 -7.77 -7.18 18.89
C GLU A 194 -8.26 -8.03 17.69
N ALA A 195 -7.34 -8.66 16.94
CA ALA A 195 -7.68 -9.50 15.79
C ALA A 195 -8.40 -10.80 16.18
N ASP A 196 -8.11 -11.37 17.35
CA ASP A 196 -8.74 -12.60 17.85
C ASP A 196 -10.26 -12.46 18.04
N GLN A 197 -10.80 -11.24 18.12
CA GLN A 197 -12.24 -10.96 18.12
C GLN A 197 -12.93 -11.43 16.82
N PHE A 198 -12.17 -11.56 15.73
CA PHE A 198 -12.64 -12.06 14.43
C PHE A 198 -12.39 -13.55 14.22
N GLY A 199 -11.90 -14.24 15.25
CA GLY A 199 -11.53 -15.64 15.22
C GLY A 199 -10.04 -15.81 15.54
N ARG A 200 -9.74 -16.73 16.46
CA ARG A 200 -8.35 -16.97 16.89
C ARG A 200 -7.46 -17.31 15.70
N GLY A 201 -6.40 -16.53 15.53
CA GLY A 201 -5.43 -16.73 14.45
C GLY A 201 -5.93 -16.34 13.05
N TRP A 202 -7.01 -15.55 12.94
CA TRP A 202 -7.46 -14.99 11.66
C TRP A 202 -6.36 -14.15 11.00
N LEU A 203 -5.64 -13.34 11.77
CA LEU A 203 -4.52 -12.52 11.31
C LEU A 203 -3.20 -13.02 11.89
N THR A 204 -2.27 -13.43 11.02
CA THR A 204 -0.91 -13.78 11.42
C THR A 204 -0.06 -12.52 11.57
N VAL A 205 0.32 -12.19 12.79
CA VAL A 205 1.17 -11.02 13.06
C VAL A 205 2.64 -11.43 13.14
N GLN A 206 3.45 -10.91 12.22
CA GLN A 206 4.90 -11.07 12.15
C GLN A 206 5.60 -9.82 12.67
N GLU A 207 6.77 -10.00 13.27
CA GLU A 207 7.57 -8.91 13.81
C GLU A 207 8.83 -8.79 12.97
N HIS A 208 9.13 -7.58 12.52
CA HIS A 208 10.34 -7.30 11.75
C HIS A 208 11.19 -6.24 12.46
N ARG A 209 12.51 -6.40 12.37
CA ARG A 209 13.46 -5.39 12.84
C ARG A 209 14.51 -5.19 11.76
N SER A 210 14.68 -3.95 11.33
CA SER A 210 15.79 -3.56 10.48
C SER A 210 16.95 -3.01 11.31
N SER A 211 18.17 -3.30 10.88
CA SER A 211 19.39 -2.61 11.34
C SER A 211 20.01 -1.73 10.25
N ARG A 212 19.39 -1.68 9.06
CA ARG A 212 19.82 -0.85 7.94
C ARG A 212 19.14 0.52 8.02
N SER A 213 19.79 1.55 7.47
CA SER A 213 19.17 2.88 7.40
C SER A 213 17.89 2.85 6.55
N LYS A 214 16.94 3.73 6.86
CA LYS A 214 15.65 3.86 6.15
C LYS A 214 15.87 4.13 4.66
N GLU A 215 16.78 5.04 4.35
CA GLU A 215 17.10 5.46 2.98
C GLU A 215 17.72 4.32 2.17
N THR A 216 18.60 3.53 2.78
CA THR A 216 19.19 2.35 2.12
C THR A 216 18.11 1.32 1.79
N ARG A 217 17.19 1.07 2.73
CA ARG A 217 16.08 0.13 2.51
C ARG A 217 15.17 0.58 1.38
N ILE A 218 14.81 1.86 1.35
CA ILE A 218 13.95 2.44 0.31
C ILE A 218 14.59 2.27 -1.06
N LEU A 219 15.87 2.62 -1.20
CA LEU A 219 16.59 2.49 -2.47
C LEU A 219 16.68 1.03 -2.94
N GLU A 220 17.13 0.13 -2.07
CA GLU A 220 17.28 -1.29 -2.40
C GLU A 220 15.94 -1.95 -2.76
N ALA A 221 14.83 -1.47 -2.20
CA ALA A 221 13.49 -1.95 -2.51
C ALA A 221 12.95 -1.41 -3.85
N PHE A 222 13.02 -0.10 -4.07
CA PHE A 222 12.37 0.54 -5.21
C PHE A 222 13.19 0.52 -6.50
N ASP A 223 14.51 0.69 -6.43
CA ASP A 223 15.37 0.76 -7.63
C ASP A 223 15.16 -0.40 -8.61
N PRO A 224 15.25 -1.67 -8.19
CA PRO A 224 15.10 -2.78 -9.13
C PRO A 224 13.69 -2.85 -9.72
N VAL A 225 12.66 -2.52 -8.93
CA VAL A 225 11.26 -2.64 -9.34
C VAL A 225 10.87 -1.52 -10.31
N LEU A 226 11.29 -0.28 -10.03
CA LEU A 226 11.06 0.86 -10.91
C LEU A 226 11.90 0.74 -12.19
N ALA A 227 13.16 0.32 -12.11
CA ALA A 227 14.00 0.12 -13.29
C ALA A 227 13.45 -0.95 -14.24
N ALA A 228 12.82 -1.99 -13.69
CA ALA A 228 12.15 -3.03 -14.48
C ALA A 228 10.75 -2.62 -14.98
N GLY A 229 10.16 -1.53 -14.47
CA GLY A 229 8.78 -1.15 -14.77
C GLY A 229 7.77 -2.18 -14.23
N HIS A 230 8.06 -2.77 -13.07
CA HIS A 230 7.27 -3.87 -12.50
C HIS A 230 6.33 -3.43 -11.36
N LEU A 231 6.30 -2.14 -10.99
CA LEU A 231 5.44 -1.63 -9.93
C LEU A 231 4.12 -1.11 -10.51
N HIS A 232 3.05 -1.86 -10.28
CA HIS A 232 1.67 -1.45 -10.52
C HIS A 232 1.12 -0.76 -9.28
N VAL A 233 0.43 0.36 -9.45
CA VAL A 233 -0.12 1.17 -8.35
C VAL A 233 -1.60 1.41 -8.59
N HIS A 234 -2.44 1.10 -7.61
CA HIS A 234 -3.87 1.34 -7.70
C HIS A 234 -4.15 2.84 -7.71
N ARG A 235 -5.15 3.29 -8.46
CA ARG A 235 -5.48 4.72 -8.60
C ARG A 235 -5.64 5.42 -7.26
N GLN A 236 -6.33 4.79 -6.29
CA GLN A 236 -6.59 5.38 -4.98
C GLN A 236 -5.31 5.73 -4.20
N VAL A 237 -4.21 5.03 -4.46
CA VAL A 237 -2.92 5.28 -3.80
C VAL A 237 -2.35 6.63 -4.23
N LEU A 238 -2.64 7.06 -5.47
CA LEU A 238 -2.21 8.36 -5.98
C LEU A 238 -2.91 9.55 -5.32
N ASP A 239 -4.06 9.31 -4.69
CA ASP A 239 -4.81 10.31 -3.92
C ASP A 239 -4.31 10.42 -2.46
N THR A 240 -3.26 9.68 -2.11
CA THR A 240 -2.62 9.71 -0.78
C THR A 240 -1.29 10.49 -0.84
N PRO A 241 -0.70 10.86 0.32
CA PRO A 241 0.63 11.48 0.37
C PRO A 241 1.73 10.69 -0.34
N PHE A 242 1.55 9.38 -0.58
CA PHE A 242 2.55 8.51 -1.20
C PHE A 242 3.11 9.03 -2.53
N LEU A 243 2.27 9.61 -3.40
CA LEU A 243 2.74 10.15 -4.68
C LEU A 243 3.66 11.36 -4.48
N ALA A 244 3.32 12.23 -3.53
CA ALA A 244 4.14 13.38 -3.18
C ALA A 244 5.46 12.91 -2.54
N GLU A 245 5.42 11.94 -1.62
CA GLU A 245 6.63 11.33 -1.07
C GLU A 245 7.53 10.76 -2.17
N LEU A 246 7.00 9.92 -3.07
CA LEU A 246 7.78 9.33 -4.16
C LEU A 246 8.43 10.39 -5.06
N SER A 247 7.72 11.51 -5.29
CA SER A 247 8.17 12.58 -6.17
C SER A 247 9.19 13.50 -5.50
N GLU A 248 9.04 13.79 -4.20
CA GLU A 248 9.87 14.75 -3.46
C GLU A 248 11.05 14.07 -2.75
N TRP A 249 11.05 12.74 -2.62
CA TRP A 249 12.00 12.05 -1.77
C TRP A 249 13.43 12.03 -2.31
N THR A 250 14.36 12.37 -1.41
CA THR A 250 15.80 12.27 -1.66
C THR A 250 16.52 11.62 -0.46
N PRO A 251 17.54 10.77 -0.67
CA PRO A 251 18.25 10.10 0.43
C PRO A 251 18.95 11.03 1.42
N ALA A 252 19.24 12.26 1.01
CA ALA A 252 19.89 13.27 1.84
C ALA A 252 18.93 14.35 2.34
N GLY A 253 17.65 14.28 1.93
CA GLY A 253 16.62 15.26 2.27
C GLY A 253 15.86 14.89 3.54
N GLY A 254 15.19 15.88 4.13
CA GLY A 254 14.26 15.71 5.26
C GLY A 254 12.79 15.59 4.82
N SER A 255 12.54 15.15 3.59
CA SER A 255 11.20 14.93 3.05
C SER A 255 10.51 13.76 3.76
N ALA A 256 9.18 13.78 3.79
CA ALA A 256 8.39 12.66 4.30
C ALA A 256 8.65 11.39 3.48
N ASP A 257 8.73 10.25 4.17
CA ASP A 257 9.11 8.96 3.59
C ASP A 257 8.43 7.76 4.26
N ASP A 258 7.42 7.99 5.09
CA ASP A 258 6.74 6.94 5.86
C ASP A 258 5.98 5.96 4.97
N GLY A 259 5.32 6.45 3.91
CA GLY A 259 4.69 5.61 2.91
C GLY A 259 5.70 4.85 2.06
N LEU A 260 6.81 5.50 1.67
CA LEU A 260 7.91 4.84 0.99
C LEU A 260 8.52 3.71 1.84
N ASP A 261 8.71 3.92 3.13
CA ASP A 261 9.27 2.89 4.01
C ASP A 261 8.31 1.72 4.20
N ALA A 262 7.02 1.99 4.44
CA ALA A 262 6.01 0.94 4.54
C ALA A 262 5.90 0.08 3.27
N VAL A 263 5.96 0.70 2.09
CA VAL A 263 5.96 -0.02 0.80
C VAL A 263 7.28 -0.77 0.61
N SER A 264 8.42 -0.20 1.02
CA SER A 264 9.73 -0.87 0.96
C SER A 264 9.76 -2.15 1.80
N GLY A 265 9.13 -2.12 2.98
CA GLY A 265 8.90 -3.30 3.81
C GLY A 265 8.10 -4.38 3.07
N CYS A 266 7.04 -3.99 2.35
CA CYS A 266 6.30 -4.94 1.50
C CYS A 266 7.13 -5.54 0.36
N LEU A 267 7.91 -4.72 -0.35
CA LEU A 267 8.67 -5.11 -1.54
C LEU A 267 9.84 -6.05 -1.22
N THR A 268 10.46 -5.89 -0.05
CA THR A 268 11.63 -6.67 0.38
C THR A 268 11.25 -7.99 1.07
N MET A 269 10.02 -8.11 1.56
CA MET A 269 9.55 -9.33 2.21
C MET A 269 9.28 -10.45 1.21
N GLN A 270 9.51 -11.69 1.64
CA GLN A 270 9.07 -12.85 0.88
C GLN A 270 7.53 -12.92 0.91
N PRO A 271 6.85 -12.85 -0.25
CA PRO A 271 5.41 -12.76 -0.25
C PRO A 271 4.77 -14.07 0.20
N LEU A 272 3.77 -13.96 1.07
CA LEU A 272 3.05 -15.11 1.57
C LEU A 272 2.09 -15.63 0.49
N ARG A 273 2.18 -16.92 0.18
CA ARG A 273 1.36 -17.51 -0.87
C ARG A 273 -0.12 -17.47 -0.50
N ILE A 274 -0.95 -16.90 -1.38
CA ILE A 274 -2.40 -16.75 -1.16
C ILE A 274 -3.09 -18.12 -0.96
N SER A 275 -2.61 -19.17 -1.64
CA SER A 275 -3.12 -20.54 -1.46
C SER A 275 -2.91 -21.12 -0.05
N ARG A 276 -1.98 -20.58 0.74
CA ARG A 276 -1.78 -20.94 2.16
C ARG A 276 -2.63 -20.10 3.11
N ILE A 277 -2.90 -18.86 2.72
CA ILE A 277 -3.70 -17.88 3.45
C ILE A 277 -5.20 -18.22 3.41
N ALA A 278 -5.65 -18.78 2.29
CA ALA A 278 -6.96 -19.33 1.96
C ALA A 278 -7.72 -20.14 3.02
N ASN A 279 -7.05 -20.58 4.09
CA ASN A 279 -7.62 -21.47 5.09
C ASN A 279 -7.76 -20.83 6.50
N PRO A 280 -8.39 -19.64 6.68
CA PRO A 280 -8.52 -19.06 8.02
C PRO A 280 -9.65 -19.74 8.83
N LEU A 281 -10.59 -20.44 8.19
CA LEU A 281 -11.75 -21.03 8.85
C LEU A 281 -12.17 -22.33 8.15
N ARG A 282 -11.56 -23.44 8.54
CA ARG A 282 -12.32 -24.70 8.56
C ARG A 282 -13.44 -24.47 9.59
N LYS A 283 -14.65 -24.12 9.14
CA LYS A 283 -15.84 -24.29 9.99
C LYS A 283 -15.78 -25.74 10.50
N PRO A 284 -15.95 -26.00 11.80
CA PRO A 284 -16.17 -27.36 12.27
C PRO A 284 -17.38 -27.88 11.50
N ASP A 285 -17.17 -28.79 10.57
CA ASP A 285 -18.28 -29.46 9.90
C ASP A 285 -18.87 -30.41 10.95
N TRP A 286 -19.93 -29.95 11.61
CA TRP A 286 -20.67 -30.72 12.61
C TRP A 286 -21.49 -31.85 11.97
N ARG A 287 -21.41 -32.03 10.64
CA ARG A 287 -21.86 -33.24 9.97
C ARG A 287 -20.85 -34.35 10.25
N GLY A 288 -21.14 -35.12 11.30
CA GLY A 288 -20.30 -36.20 11.79
C GLY A 288 -19.79 -37.13 10.69
N ALA A 289 -18.49 -37.41 10.74
CA ALA A 289 -17.92 -38.57 10.09
C ALA A 289 -18.41 -39.83 10.82
N GLY A 290 -19.68 -40.20 10.58
CA GLY A 290 -20.22 -41.52 10.90
C GLY A 290 -19.67 -42.57 9.93
N GLY A 291 -18.35 -42.70 9.85
CA GLY A 291 -17.68 -43.82 9.21
C GLY A 291 -17.40 -44.87 10.28
N GLY A 292 -18.33 -45.79 10.49
CA GLY A 292 -18.14 -46.90 11.44
C GLY A 292 -16.88 -47.69 11.09
N LEU A 293 -15.90 -47.68 11.99
CA LEU A 293 -14.73 -48.55 11.90
C LEU A 293 -15.17 -49.97 12.28
N ARG A 294 -15.40 -50.83 11.28
CA ARG A 294 -15.59 -52.27 11.49
C ARG A 294 -14.20 -52.89 11.72
N VAL A 295 -13.85 -53.12 12.98
CA VAL A 295 -12.67 -53.91 13.34
C VAL A 295 -13.05 -55.39 13.22
N GLN A 296 -12.47 -56.10 12.25
CA GLN A 296 -12.46 -57.56 12.25
C GLN A 296 -11.30 -58.01 13.16
N GLN A 297 -11.63 -58.67 14.27
CA GLN A 297 -10.65 -59.39 15.07
C GLN A 297 -10.58 -60.83 14.56
N GLU A 298 -9.51 -61.19 13.86
CA GLU A 298 -9.10 -62.57 13.67
C GLU A 298 -8.19 -62.98 14.84
N PHE A 299 -8.63 -63.96 15.63
CA PHE A 299 -7.79 -64.64 16.59
C PHE A 299 -7.28 -65.93 15.96
N SER A 300 -5.97 -66.02 15.70
CA SER A 300 -5.30 -67.27 15.35
C SER A 300 -4.82 -67.95 16.63
N VAL A 301 -5.36 -69.14 16.89
CA VAL A 301 -4.92 -70.06 17.95
C VAL A 301 -3.80 -70.93 17.39
N PHE A 302 -2.65 -70.92 18.05
CA PHE A 302 -1.65 -72.00 18.02
C PHE A 302 -1.09 -72.19 19.43
#